data_AF-A0ABD6H8P8-F1
#
_entry.id   AF-A0ABD6H8P8-F1
#
_cell.length_a   1.000
_cell.length_b   1.000
_cell.length_c   1.000
_cell.angle_alpha   90.00
_cell.angle_beta   90.00
_cell.angle_gamma   90.00
#
_symmetry.space_group_name_H-M   'P 1'
#
loop_
_entity.id
_entity.type
_entity.pdbx_description
1 polymer ?
#
loop_
_entity_poly.entity_id
_entity_poly.type
_entity_poly.pdbx_seq_one_letter_code
_entity_poly.pdbx_strand_id
1 'polypeptide(L)'
;MTADVRAEFAAFGAVVAAADDDVEEDFDPVAACNWESLMAFLACDTQWRVVGVGLGGMIWIGLDYSACDVVFRRGKYADPVWADLRVMEEAALPVLNSGDE
;
A
#
# COMPACT_ATOMS: atom_id res chain seq x y z
N MET A 1 -14.22 -12.34 18.64
CA MET A 1 -13.59 -13.64 19.01
C MET A 1 -14.51 -14.35 20.00
N THR A 2 -14.84 -15.64 19.80
CA THR A 2 -15.71 -16.39 20.72
C THR A 2 -14.95 -16.75 22.01
N ALA A 3 -15.67 -16.96 23.12
CA ALA A 3 -15.06 -17.27 24.41
C ALA A 3 -14.22 -18.56 24.40
N ASP A 4 -14.60 -19.50 23.52
CA ASP A 4 -13.94 -20.80 23.35
C ASP A 4 -12.52 -20.64 22.78
N VAL A 5 -12.39 -19.87 21.70
CA VAL A 5 -11.09 -19.58 21.07
C VAL A 5 -10.13 -18.91 22.04
N ARG A 6 -10.61 -17.97 22.87
CA ARG A 6 -9.77 -17.29 23.89
C ARG A 6 -9.23 -18.27 24.95
N ALA A 7 -10.00 -19.30 25.33
CA ALA A 7 -9.60 -20.28 26.32
C ALA A 7 -8.50 -21.21 25.79
N GLU A 8 -8.56 -21.58 24.51
CA GLU A 8 -7.52 -22.38 23.87
C GLU A 8 -6.17 -21.66 23.87
N PHE A 9 -6.13 -20.37 23.49
CA PHE A 9 -4.88 -19.59 23.53
C PHE A 9 -4.29 -19.47 24.94
N ALA A 10 -5.14 -19.32 25.96
CA ALA A 10 -4.69 -19.28 27.35
C ALA A 10 -4.09 -20.63 27.82
N ALA A 11 -4.61 -21.76 27.35
CA ALA A 11 -4.04 -23.09 27.64
C ALA A 11 -2.62 -23.27 27.06
N PHE A 12 -2.27 -22.53 26.00
CA PHE A 12 -0.90 -22.47 25.46
C PHE A 12 0.00 -21.46 26.18
N GLY A 13 -0.47 -20.85 27.27
CA GLY A 13 0.28 -19.85 28.03
C GLY A 13 0.35 -18.47 27.37
N ALA A 14 -0.44 -18.25 26.32
CA ALA A 14 -0.52 -16.94 25.68
C ALA A 14 -1.39 -16.00 26.53
N VAL A 15 -0.85 -14.84 26.87
CA VAL A 15 -1.60 -13.76 27.48
C VAL A 15 -2.26 -12.96 26.35
N VAL A 16 -3.58 -13.14 26.17
CA VAL A 16 -4.36 -12.38 25.19
C VAL A 16 -4.97 -11.17 25.89
N ALA A 17 -4.40 -9.99 25.68
CA ALA A 17 -5.02 -8.73 26.10
C ALA A 17 -6.39 -8.59 25.40
N ALA A 18 -7.38 -8.03 26.12
CA ALA A 18 -8.60 -7.59 25.45
C ALA A 18 -8.22 -6.47 24.47
N ALA A 19 -8.78 -6.50 23.26
CA ALA A 19 -8.70 -5.35 22.38
C ALA A 19 -9.51 -4.24 23.07
N ASP A 20 -8.87 -3.12 23.35
CA ASP A 20 -9.58 -1.90 23.68
C ASP A 20 -10.24 -1.42 22.38
N ASP A 21 -11.58 -1.44 22.33
CA ASP A 21 -12.38 -1.04 21.16
C ASP A 21 -12.45 0.50 20.99
N ASP A 22 -11.73 1.27 21.83
CA ASP A 22 -11.61 2.73 21.74
C ASP A 22 -10.36 3.12 20.93
N VAL A 23 -10.28 2.64 19.68
CA VAL A 23 -9.27 3.09 18.73
C VAL A 23 -9.74 4.45 18.19
N GLU A 24 -9.39 5.53 18.89
CA GLU A 24 -9.10 6.83 18.24
C GLU A 24 -8.27 6.48 16.99
N GLU A 25 -8.57 6.97 15.78
CA GLU A 25 -7.88 6.59 14.53
C GLU A 25 -6.37 6.87 14.63
N ASP A 26 -5.67 5.98 15.32
CA ASP A 26 -4.26 6.00 15.56
C ASP A 26 -3.67 5.58 14.23
N PHE A 27 -3.07 6.55 13.56
CA PHE A 27 -2.29 6.31 12.37
C PHE A 27 -1.27 5.22 12.70
N ASP A 28 -1.52 4.00 12.24
CA ASP A 28 -0.58 2.90 12.40
C ASP A 28 0.67 3.25 11.57
N PRO A 29 1.81 3.53 12.21
CA PRO A 29 2.98 3.97 11.49
C PRO A 29 3.43 2.89 10.51
N VAL A 30 3.76 3.32 9.29
CA VAL A 30 4.35 2.44 8.28
C VAL A 30 5.59 1.79 8.86
N ALA A 31 5.66 0.45 8.80
CA ALA A 31 6.79 -0.31 9.31
C ALA A 31 8.11 0.25 8.74
N ALA A 32 9.11 0.46 9.60
CA ALA A 32 10.35 1.14 9.23
C ALA A 32 11.07 0.49 8.02
N CYS A 33 10.95 -0.83 7.86
CA CYS A 33 11.51 -1.56 6.72
C CYS A 33 10.86 -1.20 5.37
N ASN A 34 9.63 -0.68 5.38
CA ASN A 34 8.86 -0.34 4.18
C ASN A 34 8.90 1.16 3.88
N TRP A 35 9.55 1.97 4.73
CA TRP A 35 9.52 3.42 4.59
C TRP A 35 10.16 3.91 3.28
N GLU A 36 11.30 3.32 2.91
CA GLU A 36 11.95 3.65 1.63
C GLU A 36 11.05 3.32 0.44
N SER A 37 10.38 2.16 0.48
CA SER A 37 9.47 1.72 -0.56
C SER A 37 8.28 2.67 -0.71
N LEU A 38 7.66 3.07 0.40
CA LEU A 38 6.59 4.07 0.37
C LEU A 38 7.06 5.39 -0.23
N MET A 39 8.23 5.90 0.19
CA MET A 39 8.76 7.15 -0.35
C MET A 39 9.07 7.06 -1.85
N ALA A 40 9.60 5.93 -2.31
CA ALA A 40 9.87 5.69 -3.73
C ALA A 40 8.59 5.63 -4.57
N PHE A 41 7.53 5.00 -4.04
CA PHE A 41 6.21 4.95 -4.69
C PHE A 41 5.57 6.33 -4.77
N LEU A 42 5.57 7.10 -3.66
CA LEU A 42 5.02 8.45 -3.64
C LEU A 42 5.81 9.41 -4.54
N ALA A 43 7.11 9.22 -4.69
CA ALA A 43 7.92 10.00 -5.63
C ALA A 43 7.57 9.73 -7.11
N CYS A 44 6.81 8.67 -7.41
CA CYS A 44 6.35 8.32 -8.75
C CYS A 44 4.93 8.84 -9.08
N ASP A 45 4.36 9.72 -8.26
CA ASP A 45 2.97 10.22 -8.34
C ASP A 45 2.56 10.79 -9.71
N THR A 46 3.50 11.38 -10.43
CA THR A 46 3.29 12.05 -11.72
C THR A 46 3.58 11.14 -12.92
N GLN A 47 3.92 9.87 -12.68
CA GLN A 47 4.35 8.91 -13.70
C GLN A 47 3.23 7.95 -14.14
N TRP A 48 2.04 8.09 -13.58
CA TRP A 48 0.89 7.28 -13.96
C TRP A 48 0.44 7.54 -15.40
N ARG A 49 0.18 6.46 -16.13
CA ARG A 49 -0.40 6.49 -17.47
C ARG A 49 -1.91 6.35 -17.37
N VAL A 50 -2.61 7.22 -18.08
CA VAL A 50 -4.06 7.23 -18.19
C VAL A 50 -4.47 7.10 -19.66
N VAL A 51 -5.55 6.37 -19.92
CA VAL A 51 -6.19 6.30 -21.23
C VAL A 51 -7.61 6.85 -21.14
N GLY A 52 -8.01 7.62 -22.15
CA GLY A 52 -9.39 8.06 -22.27
C GLY A 52 -10.29 6.92 -22.75
N VAL A 53 -11.49 6.82 -22.19
CA VAL A 53 -12.50 5.80 -22.54
C VAL A 53 -13.85 6.47 -22.79
N GLY A 54 -14.33 6.40 -24.03
CA GLY A 54 -15.62 6.96 -24.42
C GLY A 54 -15.74 8.48 -24.22
N LEU A 55 -16.95 8.95 -23.90
CA LEU A 55 -17.27 10.36 -23.67
C LEU A 55 -16.93 10.75 -22.22
N GLY A 56 -15.65 11.02 -21.96
CA GLY A 56 -15.18 11.63 -20.70
C GLY A 56 -14.71 10.66 -19.61
N GLY A 57 -14.70 9.35 -19.87
CA GLY A 57 -14.11 8.37 -18.97
C GLY A 57 -12.57 8.39 -19.04
N MET A 58 -11.94 8.06 -17.92
CA MET A 58 -10.49 7.84 -17.83
C MET A 58 -10.25 6.53 -17.09
N ILE A 59 -9.25 5.77 -17.54
CA ILE A 59 -8.78 4.56 -16.85
C ILE A 59 -7.28 4.69 -16.65
N TRP A 60 -6.83 4.49 -15.42
CA TRP A 60 -5.42 4.36 -15.07
C TRP A 60 -4.94 2.96 -15.44
N ILE A 61 -3.86 2.86 -16.22
CA ILE A 61 -3.37 1.58 -16.77
C ILE A 61 -2.03 1.13 -16.19
N GLY A 62 -1.45 1.93 -15.28
CA GLY A 62 -0.18 1.64 -14.61
C GLY A 62 0.80 2.80 -14.66
N LEU A 63 1.93 2.64 -14.00
CA LEU A 63 3.08 3.53 -13.98
C LEU A 63 3.90 3.39 -15.27
N ASP A 64 4.44 4.51 -15.74
CA ASP A 64 5.50 4.49 -16.75
C ASP A 64 6.82 4.06 -16.12
N TYR A 65 7.16 2.78 -16.21
CA TYR A 65 8.40 2.26 -15.64
C TYR A 65 9.66 2.92 -16.18
N SER A 66 9.67 3.45 -17.40
CA SER A 66 10.83 4.18 -17.92
C SER A 66 11.00 5.54 -17.24
N ALA A 67 9.89 6.20 -16.88
CA ALA A 67 9.92 7.43 -16.12
C ALA A 67 10.21 7.17 -14.63
N CYS A 68 9.66 6.10 -14.05
CA CYS A 68 9.98 5.65 -12.69
C CYS A 68 11.46 5.30 -12.53
N ASP A 69 12.11 4.69 -13.54
CA ASP A 69 13.56 4.45 -13.50
C ASP A 69 14.37 5.77 -13.34
N VAL A 70 13.93 6.85 -13.97
CA VAL A 70 14.56 8.18 -13.80
C VAL A 70 14.37 8.68 -12.37
N VAL A 71 13.18 8.50 -11.79
CA VAL A 71 12.89 8.84 -10.38
C VAL A 71 13.81 8.03 -9.46
N PHE A 72 13.91 6.71 -9.66
CA PHE A 72 14.74 5.81 -8.85
C PHE A 72 16.22 6.19 -8.89
N ARG A 73 16.77 6.42 -10.09
CA ARG A 73 18.17 6.82 -10.23
C ARG A 73 18.46 8.19 -9.64
N ARG A 74 17.54 9.15 -9.74
CA ARG A 74 17.71 10.49 -9.16
C ARG A 74 17.53 10.52 -7.64
N GLY A 75 16.58 9.74 -7.14
CA GLY A 75 16.30 9.55 -5.71
C GLY A 75 17.30 8.65 -5.00
N LYS A 76 18.09 7.88 -5.77
CA LYS A 76 19.06 6.89 -5.27
C LYS A 76 18.40 5.80 -4.42
N TYR A 77 17.19 5.40 -4.78
CA TYR A 77 16.50 4.28 -4.14
C TYR A 77 17.21 2.97 -4.44
N ALA A 78 17.21 2.04 -3.47
CA ALA A 78 17.84 0.75 -3.64
C ALA A 78 17.10 -0.15 -4.66
N ASP A 79 17.83 -0.93 -5.45
CA ASP A 79 17.25 -1.84 -6.46
C ASP A 79 16.15 -2.77 -5.92
N PRO A 80 16.22 -3.34 -4.70
CA PRO A 80 15.15 -4.18 -4.16
C PRO A 80 13.79 -3.47 -4.04
N VAL A 81 13.80 -2.15 -3.82
CA VAL A 81 12.58 -1.31 -3.71
C VAL A 81 11.77 -1.33 -5.02
N TRP A 82 12.41 -1.65 -6.15
CA TRP A 82 11.71 -1.78 -7.43
C TRP A 82 10.65 -2.88 -7.41
N ALA A 83 10.88 -3.96 -6.67
CA ALA A 83 9.88 -5.02 -6.53
C ALA A 83 8.65 -4.51 -5.77
N ASP A 84 8.86 -3.74 -4.70
CA ASP A 84 7.79 -3.18 -3.87
C ASP A 84 6.95 -2.14 -4.61
N LEU A 85 7.57 -1.35 -5.51
CA LEU A 85 6.87 -0.40 -6.38
C LEU A 85 5.73 -1.09 -7.14
N ARG A 86 5.98 -2.28 -7.69
CA ARG A 86 4.99 -3.04 -8.46
C ARG A 86 3.87 -3.61 -7.59
N VAL A 87 4.19 -3.99 -6.34
CA VAL A 87 3.19 -4.44 -5.38
C VAL A 87 2.23 -3.30 -5.03
N MET A 88 2.76 -2.10 -4.78
CA MET A 88 1.93 -0.93 -4.50
C MET A 88 1.13 -0.46 -5.72
N GLU A 89 1.69 -0.53 -6.93
CA GLU A 89 0.97 -0.25 -8.17
C GLU A 89 -0.23 -1.18 -8.36
N GLU A 90 -0.03 -2.49 -8.17
CA GLU A 90 -1.10 -3.49 -8.28
C GLU A 90 -2.24 -3.20 -7.30
N ALA A 91 -1.91 -2.79 -6.07
CA ALA A 91 -2.90 -2.41 -5.06
C ALA A 91 -3.59 -1.06 -5.36
N ALA A 92 -2.89 -0.10 -5.97
CA ALA A 92 -3.42 1.21 -6.29
C ALA A 92 -4.36 1.21 -7.49
N LEU A 93 -4.12 0.35 -8.49
CA LEU A 93 -4.92 0.31 -9.73
C LEU A 93 -6.43 0.11 -9.52
N PRO A 94 -6.90 -0.82 -8.66
CA PRO A 94 -8.32 -0.95 -8.35
C PRO A 94 -8.91 0.31 -7.71
N VAL A 95 -8.17 0.94 -6.79
CA VAL A 95 -8.60 2.17 -6.10
C VAL A 95 -8.69 3.35 -7.06
N LEU A 96 -7.69 3.52 -7.92
CA LEU A 96 -7.67 4.58 -8.93
C LEU A 96 -8.79 4.43 -9.97
N ASN A 97 -9.29 3.20 -10.18
CA ASN A 97 -10.31 2.89 -11.17
C ASN A 97 -11.69 2.54 -10.58
N SER A 98 -11.88 2.59 -9.25
CA SER A 98 -13.15 2.21 -8.62
C SER A 98 -14.27 3.23 -8.85
N GLY A 99 -13.93 4.47 -9.26
CA GLY A 99 -14.87 5.59 -9.28
C GLY A 99 -15.21 6.05 -7.85
N ASP A 100 -15.63 7.30 -7.69
CA ASP A 100 -16.16 7.78 -6.40
C ASP A 100 -17.46 7.01 -6.11
N GLU A 101 -17.46 6.16 -5.07
CA GLU A 101 -18.69 5.59 -4.49
C GLU A 101 -19.53 6.66 -3.76
#